data_AF-A0A1Z1MUG9-F1
#
_entry.id   AF-A0A1Z1MUG9-F1
#
_cell.length_a   1.000
_cell.length_b   1.000
_cell.length_c   1.000
_cell.angle_alpha   90.00
_cell.angle_beta   90.00
_cell.angle_gamma   90.00
#
_symmetry.space_group_name_H-M   'P 1'
#
loop_
_entity.id
_entity.type
_entity.pdbx_description
1 polymer ?
#
loop_
_entity_poly.entity_id
_entity_poly.type
_entity_poly.pdbx_seq_one_letter_code
_entity_poly.pdbx_strand_id
1 'polypeptide(L)' 'MAVPKKRTSKSKSGKICWQKKAFFVSQKSVSLAKSLLNDKQTSFIYNKTLRNNI' A
#
# COMPACT_ATOMS: atom_id res chain seq x y z
N MET A 1 -13.34 0.60 33.23
CA MET A 1 -12.31 0.80 32.19
C MET A 1 -11.06 1.37 32.82
N ALA A 2 -9.88 0.83 32.51
CA ALA A 2 -8.62 1.38 33.02
C ALA A 2 -8.27 2.67 32.27
N VAL A 3 -7.93 3.73 33.01
CA VAL A 3 -7.53 5.03 32.46
C VAL A 3 -6.00 5.13 32.51
N PRO A 4 -5.33 5.65 31.47
CA PRO A 4 -3.89 5.82 31.49
C PRO A 4 -3.48 6.84 32.56
N LYS A 5 -2.66 6.40 33.52
CA LYS A 5 -2.14 7.27 34.58
C LYS A 5 -1.20 8.35 34.04
N LYS A 6 -0.55 8.09 32.91
CA LYS A 6 0.42 8.98 32.24
C LYS A 6 0.25 8.90 30.73
N ARG A 7 0.57 10.01 30.05
CA ARG A 7 0.56 10.07 28.58
C ARG A 7 1.64 9.18 27.99
N THR A 8 1.39 8.62 26.81
CA THR A 8 2.41 7.95 26.03
C THR A 8 3.44 8.97 25.52
N SER A 9 4.72 8.61 25.55
CA SER A 9 5.78 9.45 24.98
C SER A 9 5.66 9.48 23.45
N LYS A 10 6.24 10.51 22.83
CA LYS A 10 6.24 10.65 21.36
C LYS A 10 6.87 9.44 20.66
N SER A 11 7.96 8.92 21.23
CA SER A 11 8.65 7.71 20.76
C SER A 11 7.78 6.45 20.79
N LYS A 12 6.82 6.36 21.72
CA LYS A 12 5.92 5.20 21.89
C LYS A 12 4.54 5.40 21.25
N SER A 13 4.33 6.46 20.45
CA SER A 13 3.00 6.82 19.92
C SER A 13 2.41 5.85 18.87
N GLY A 14 3.08 4.73 18.56
CA GLY A 14 2.59 3.68 17.66
C GLY A 14 2.41 4.09 16.18
N LYS A 15 2.58 5.37 15.84
CA LYS A 15 2.42 5.94 14.48
C LYS A 15 3.27 5.23 13.43
N ILE A 16 4.45 4.75 13.81
CA ILE A 16 5.36 4.03 12.91
C ILE A 16 4.76 2.73 12.37
N CYS A 17 3.94 2.02 13.16
CA CYS A 17 3.26 0.81 12.70
C CYS A 17 2.30 1.09 11.53
N TRP A 18 1.62 2.24 11.56
CA TRP A 18 0.73 2.67 10.48
C TRP A 18 1.51 3.03 9.22
N GLN A 19 2.59 3.81 9.37
CA GLN A 19 3.46 4.18 8.25
C GLN A 19 4.12 2.95 7.61
N LYS A 20 4.53 1.96 8.42
CA LYS A 20 5.12 0.71 7.94
C LYS A 20 4.14 -0.09 7.06
N LYS A 21 2.84 -0.07 7.36
CA LYS A 21 1.82 -0.70 6.50
C LYS A 21 1.76 -0.01 5.14
N ALA A 22 1.72 1.32 5.11
CA ALA A 22 1.71 2.10 3.87
C ALA A 22 2.96 1.85 3.01
N PHE A 23 4.12 1.75 3.64
CA PHE A 23 5.39 1.42 2.97
C PHE A 23 5.35 0.06 2.24
N PHE A 24 4.78 -0.98 2.86
CA PHE A 24 4.66 -2.27 2.19
C PHE A 24 3.63 -2.28 1.06
N VAL A 25 2.54 -1.52 1.21
CA VAL A 25 1.54 -1.36 0.14
C VAL A 25 2.16 -0.63 -1.05
N SER A 26 2.92 0.45 -0.83
CA SER A 26 3.53 1.21 -1.93
C SER A 26 4.52 0.38 -2.75
N GLN A 27 5.34 -0.46 -2.12
CA GLN A 27 6.25 -1.37 -2.83
C GLN A 27 5.51 -2.33 -3.77
N LYS A 28 4.43 -2.93 -3.27
CA LYS A 28 3.58 -3.85 -4.06
C LYS A 28 2.94 -3.11 -5.24
N SER A 29 2.39 -1.93 -4.99
CA SER A 29 1.77 -1.10 -6.04
C SER A 29 2.76 -0.70 -7.13
N VAL A 30 3.99 -0.32 -6.78
CA VAL A 30 5.04 0.03 -7.75
C VAL A 30 5.45 -1.20 -8.58
N SER A 31 5.63 -2.35 -7.95
CA SER A 31 5.92 -3.61 -8.66
C SER A 31 4.82 -3.96 -9.65
N LEU A 32 3.56 -3.84 -9.23
CA LEU A 32 2.39 -4.08 -10.09
C LEU A 32 2.35 -3.10 -11.26
N ALA A 33 2.54 -1.81 -11.03
CA ALA A 33 2.55 -0.79 -12.07
C ALA A 33 3.65 -1.04 -13.12
N LYS A 34 4.86 -1.42 -12.68
CA LYS A 34 5.96 -1.80 -13.59
C LYS A 34 5.62 -3.03 -14.42
N SER A 35 4.96 -4.04 -13.83
CA SER A 35 4.53 -5.24 -14.56
C SER A 35 3.51 -4.87 -15.66
N LEU A 36 2.55 -4.01 -15.31
CA LEU A 36 1.51 -3.54 -16.23
C LEU A 36 2.09 -2.74 -17.41
N LEU A 37 3.02 -1.81 -17.15
CA LEU A 37 3.61 -0.96 -18.19
C LEU A 37 4.46 -1.74 -19.21
N ASN A 38 5.04 -2.86 -18.79
CA ASN A 38 5.85 -3.71 -19.67
C ASN A 38 5.01 -4.76 -20.41
N ASP A 39 3.68 -4.81 -20.21
CA ASP A 39 2.78 -5.86 -20.71
C ASP A 39 3.27 -7.29 -20.37
N LYS A 40 4.06 -7.46 -19.29
CA LYS A 40 4.64 -8.74 -18.82
C LYS A 40 3.83 -9.38 -17.69
N GLN A 41 2.52 -9.17 -17.64
CA GLN A 41 1.67 -9.79 -16.63
C GLN A 41 1.46 -11.28 -16.93
N THR A 42 1.91 -12.16 -16.04
CA THR A 42 1.76 -13.63 -16.19
C THR A 42 0.66 -14.21 -15.30
N SER A 43 0.34 -13.55 -14.18
CA SER A 43 -0.55 -14.09 -13.14
C SER A 43 -1.89 -13.36 -12.97
N PHE A 44 -2.05 -12.20 -13.59
CA PHE A 44 -3.28 -11.41 -13.50
C PHE A 44 -3.68 -10.86 -14.87
N ILE A 45 -4.98 -10.74 -15.11
CA ILE A 45 -5.54 -10.17 -16.33
C ILE A 45 -5.93 -8.72 -16.04
N TYR A 46 -5.38 -7.78 -16.81
CA TYR A 46 -5.83 -6.40 -16.83
C TYR A 46 -6.54 -6.12 -18.15
N ASN A 47 -7.85 -5.90 -18.11
CA ASN A 47 -8.65 -5.62 -19.29
C ASN A 47 -8.33 -4.23 -19.87
N LYS A 48 -7.42 -4.19 -20.85
CA LYS A 48 -7.00 -2.98 -21.58
C LYS A 48 -8.05 -2.52 -22.61
N THR A 49 -9.00 -3.40 -22.97
CA THR A 49 -9.99 -3.24 -24.04
C THR A 49 -11.02 -2.13 -23.81
N LEU A 50 -11.21 -1.66 -22.57
CA LEU A 50 -12.09 -0.52 -22.26
C LEU A 50 -11.51 0.86 -22.63
N ARG A 51 -10.23 0.94 -23.03
CA ARG A 51 -9.58 2.20 -23.45
C ARG A 51 -9.64 2.49 -24.96
N ASN A 52 -10.08 1.53 -25.78
CA ASN A 52 -10.07 1.68 -27.24
C ASN A 52 -11.45 2.03 -27.83
N ASN A 53 -12.47 2.28 -27.00
CA ASN A 53 -13.83 2.64 -27.40
C ASN A 53 -14.24 4.04 -26.92
N ILE A 54 -13.28 4.95 -26.73
CA ILE A 54 -13.45 6.39 -26.51
C ILE A 54 -12.53 7.12 -27.48
#